data_AF-A0A1K0JAG0-F1
#
_entry.id   AF-A0A1K0JAG0-F1
#
_cell.length_a   1.000
_cell.length_b   1.000
_cell.length_c   1.000
_cell.angle_alpha   90.00
_cell.angle_beta   90.00
_cell.angle_gamma   90.00
#
_symmetry.space_group_name_H-M   'P 1'
#
loop_
_entity.id
_entity.type
_entity.pdbx_description
1 polymer ?
#
loop_
_entity_poly.entity_id
_entity_poly.type
_entity_poly.pdbx_seq_one_letter_code
_entity_poly.pdbx_strand_id
1 'polypeptide(L)'
;MRATVAVLASAWLWVVSGWAGGNSGVIAATIAISLYSIMPQPIAIARQMLIGCALAWVAGLFFNFFLLPHLDGFLLLAVALAPFIAIGSYVGTFPPTAAIGLGFGIYFCFLGNLGNPMVFNPAGYLDAGIATLMGIAIASLAFATIVPQGGHWLAEQYLKQLRQLVAADICRSPLAGLRLHFETHIRDFIQFAGSRPPAGRAGQAELLGWAFAALEIGLGTIALREITARSVLPVTWERRQSDLLAALSALFRAPSPATFGAAVLVLEQTIAWTGRIASPAAAEARATLHAMRLSLLDDALPLVGVAGGPDAR
;
A
#
# COMPACT_ATOMS: atom_id res chain seq x y z
N MET A 1 -17.45 -2.74 5.48
CA MET A 1 -17.78 -2.19 6.82
C MET A 1 -17.59 -0.68 6.91
N ARG A 2 -16.42 -0.12 6.56
CA ARG A 2 -16.15 1.35 6.64
C ARG A 2 -17.13 2.21 5.82
N ALA A 3 -17.23 1.88 4.52
CA ALA A 3 -18.16 2.51 3.59
C ALA A 3 -19.62 2.41 4.09
N THR A 4 -20.00 1.24 4.59
CA THR A 4 -21.34 0.96 5.11
C THR A 4 -21.66 1.86 6.31
N VAL A 5 -20.76 1.99 7.29
CA VAL A 5 -20.97 2.84 8.47
C VAL A 5 -21.03 4.32 8.08
N ALA A 6 -20.15 4.77 7.18
CA ALA A 6 -20.11 6.17 6.74
C ALA A 6 -21.36 6.57 5.94
N VAL A 7 -21.82 5.70 5.03
CA VAL A 7 -23.07 5.90 4.28
C VAL A 7 -24.28 5.84 5.20
N LEU A 8 -24.34 4.86 6.13
CA LEU A 8 -25.45 4.76 7.08
C LEU A 8 -25.51 5.95 8.03
N ALA A 9 -24.36 6.45 8.53
CA ALA A 9 -24.32 7.64 9.37
C ALA A 9 -24.74 8.89 8.60
N SER A 10 -24.29 9.05 7.36
CA SER A 10 -24.68 10.19 6.50
C SER A 10 -26.17 10.13 6.15
N ALA A 11 -26.69 8.95 5.82
CA ALA A 11 -28.10 8.73 5.52
C ALA A 11 -28.97 8.92 6.78
N TRP A 12 -28.52 8.46 7.94
CA TRP A 12 -29.22 8.64 9.20
C TRP A 12 -29.28 10.12 9.61
N LEU A 13 -28.15 10.84 9.53
CA LEU A 13 -28.10 12.28 9.77
C LEU A 13 -29.05 13.03 8.83
N TRP A 14 -29.08 12.65 7.55
CA TRP A 14 -30.00 13.25 6.59
C TRP A 14 -31.47 13.01 6.97
N VAL A 15 -31.85 11.75 7.18
CA VAL A 15 -33.23 11.36 7.51
C VAL A 15 -33.72 12.03 8.80
N VAL A 16 -32.85 12.18 9.81
CA VAL A 16 -33.21 12.85 11.08
C VAL A 16 -33.29 14.37 10.91
N SER A 17 -32.40 14.98 10.11
CA SER A 17 -32.36 16.43 9.93
C SER A 17 -33.53 16.99 9.10
N GLY A 18 -34.19 16.15 8.29
CA GLY A 18 -35.24 16.59 7.35
C GLY A 18 -34.73 17.58 6.30
N TRP A 19 -33.41 17.67 6.10
CA TRP A 19 -32.78 18.71 5.30
C TRP A 19 -33.01 18.49 3.80
N ALA A 20 -33.64 19.48 3.16
CA ALA A 20 -34.00 19.44 1.74
C ALA A 20 -32.79 19.13 0.82
N GLY A 21 -31.63 19.75 1.05
CA GLY A 21 -30.41 19.51 0.28
C GLY A 21 -29.61 18.27 0.68
N GLY A 22 -29.96 17.57 1.76
CA GLY A 22 -29.12 16.51 2.31
C GLY A 22 -28.98 15.27 1.41
N ASN A 23 -29.87 15.05 0.45
CA ASN A 23 -29.70 14.02 -0.59
C ASN A 23 -28.39 14.22 -1.37
N SER A 24 -28.07 15.47 -1.75
CA SER A 24 -26.84 15.82 -2.44
C SER A 24 -25.60 15.50 -1.59
N GLY A 25 -25.72 15.64 -0.27
CA GLY A 25 -24.68 15.26 0.69
C GLY A 25 -24.47 13.75 0.77
N VAL A 26 -25.53 12.95 0.83
CA VAL A 26 -25.44 11.48 0.87
C VAL A 26 -24.83 10.92 -0.42
N ILE A 27 -25.25 11.43 -1.57
CA ILE A 27 -24.67 11.04 -2.87
C ILE A 27 -23.18 11.41 -2.91
N ALA A 28 -22.83 12.63 -2.51
CA ALA A 28 -21.45 13.09 -2.48
C ALA A 28 -20.57 12.25 -1.56
N ALA A 29 -21.06 11.91 -0.36
CA ALA A 29 -20.40 11.01 0.57
C ALA A 29 -20.15 9.64 -0.07
N THR A 30 -21.16 9.07 -0.74
CA THR A 30 -21.07 7.76 -1.39
C THR A 30 -20.03 7.73 -2.52
N ILE A 31 -19.97 8.79 -3.33
CA ILE A 31 -18.95 8.94 -4.38
C ILE A 31 -17.55 9.01 -3.75
N ALA A 32 -17.36 9.86 -2.74
CA ALA A 32 -16.07 10.01 -2.05
C ALA A 32 -15.60 8.68 -1.41
N ILE A 33 -16.50 7.97 -0.73
CA ILE A 33 -16.25 6.68 -0.09
C ILE A 33 -15.82 5.61 -1.11
N SER A 34 -16.50 5.55 -2.26
CA SER A 34 -16.17 4.62 -3.34
C SER A 34 -14.75 4.86 -3.84
N LEU A 35 -14.36 6.13 -4.00
CA LEU A 35 -13.02 6.49 -4.45
C LEU A 35 -11.96 6.21 -3.38
N TYR A 36 -12.22 6.56 -2.12
CA TYR A 36 -11.30 6.30 -1.00
C TYR A 36 -11.01 4.81 -0.81
N SER A 37 -11.93 3.93 -1.23
CA SER A 37 -11.76 2.48 -1.13
C SER A 37 -10.68 1.92 -2.07
N ILE A 38 -10.33 2.64 -3.13
CA ILE A 38 -9.35 2.22 -4.14
C ILE A 38 -7.99 2.88 -3.88
N MET A 39 -7.95 3.91 -3.02
CA MET A 39 -6.79 4.78 -2.84
C MET A 39 -5.91 4.34 -1.64
N PRO A 40 -4.56 4.39 -1.77
CA PRO A 40 -3.65 3.97 -0.70
C PRO A 40 -3.57 4.93 0.51
N GLN A 41 -3.89 6.23 0.32
CA GLN A 41 -3.80 7.26 1.38
C GLN A 41 -5.09 8.10 1.53
N PRO A 42 -6.15 7.56 2.15
CA PRO A 42 -7.48 8.19 2.15
C PRO A 42 -7.53 9.56 2.82
N ILE A 43 -6.70 9.82 3.84
CA ILE A 43 -6.73 11.09 4.61
C ILE A 43 -6.16 12.26 3.80
N ALA A 44 -5.02 12.08 3.14
CA ALA A 44 -4.40 13.13 2.33
C ALA A 44 -5.28 13.47 1.11
N ILE A 45 -5.84 12.43 0.50
CA ILE A 45 -6.75 12.53 -0.64
C ILE A 45 -8.06 13.20 -0.25
N ALA A 46 -8.59 12.91 0.94
CA ALA A 46 -9.82 13.51 1.43
C ALA A 46 -9.77 15.05 1.49
N ARG A 47 -8.66 15.60 2.02
CA ARG A 47 -8.47 17.05 2.07
C ARG A 47 -8.43 17.66 0.66
N GLN A 48 -7.73 17.00 -0.26
CA GLN A 48 -7.63 17.44 -1.65
C GLN A 48 -8.98 17.37 -2.38
N MET A 49 -9.76 16.31 -2.19
CA MET A 49 -11.11 16.22 -2.75
C MET A 49 -12.05 17.28 -2.18
N LEU A 50 -11.97 17.58 -0.88
CA LEU A 50 -12.79 18.63 -0.26
C LEU A 50 -12.46 20.01 -0.87
N ILE A 51 -11.18 20.31 -1.09
CA ILE A 51 -10.73 21.52 -1.78
C ILE A 51 -11.23 21.54 -3.23
N GLY A 52 -11.08 20.43 -3.96
CA GLY A 52 -11.58 20.30 -5.33
C GLY A 52 -13.09 20.51 -5.43
N CYS A 53 -13.85 19.94 -4.49
CA CYS A 53 -15.30 20.14 -4.39
C CYS A 53 -15.67 21.60 -4.09
N ALA A 54 -14.96 22.26 -3.19
CA ALA A 54 -15.21 23.67 -2.88
C ALA A 54 -14.95 24.56 -4.10
N LEU A 55 -13.85 24.31 -4.83
CA LEU A 55 -13.55 24.98 -6.09
C LEU A 55 -14.62 24.72 -7.14
N ALA A 56 -15.10 23.49 -7.26
CA ALA A 56 -16.18 23.11 -8.17
C ALA A 56 -17.50 23.80 -7.83
N TRP A 57 -17.82 23.93 -6.55
CA TRP A 57 -19.02 24.64 -6.10
C TRP A 57 -18.98 26.12 -6.45
N VAL A 58 -17.84 26.79 -6.25
CA VAL A 58 -17.68 28.21 -6.64
C VAL A 58 -17.70 28.37 -8.16
N ALA A 59 -16.99 27.49 -8.89
CA ALA A 59 -16.96 27.52 -10.35
C ALA A 59 -18.34 27.23 -10.96
N GLY A 60 -19.08 26.29 -10.38
CA GLY A 60 -20.44 25.95 -10.80
C GLY A 60 -21.44 27.06 -10.50
N LEU A 61 -21.27 27.82 -9.40
CA LEU A 61 -22.07 29.02 -9.14
C LEU A 61 -21.88 30.05 -10.24
N PHE A 62 -20.62 30.32 -10.63
CA PHE A 62 -20.31 31.22 -11.73
C PHE A 62 -20.90 30.69 -13.06
N PHE A 63 -20.68 29.41 -13.36
CA PHE A 63 -21.17 28.81 -14.59
C PHE A 63 -22.71 28.86 -14.69
N ASN A 64 -23.42 28.38 -13.67
CA ASN A 64 -24.88 28.28 -13.69
C ASN A 64 -25.59 29.63 -13.63
N PHE A 65 -25.10 30.62 -12.89
CA PHE A 65 -25.85 31.87 -12.68
C PHE A 65 -25.35 33.06 -13.51
N PHE A 66 -24.09 33.04 -13.97
CA PHE A 66 -23.55 34.13 -14.80
C PHE A 66 -23.40 33.72 -16.25
N LEU A 67 -22.97 32.49 -16.53
CA LEU A 67 -22.71 32.06 -17.91
C LEU A 67 -24.00 31.52 -18.54
N LEU A 68 -24.58 30.48 -17.94
CA LEU A 68 -25.68 29.69 -18.48
C LEU A 68 -26.93 30.50 -18.92
N PRO A 69 -27.38 31.56 -18.22
CA PRO A 69 -28.52 32.36 -18.68
C PRO A 69 -28.29 33.11 -19.98
N HIS A 70 -27.03 33.33 -20.37
CA HIS A 70 -26.65 34.02 -21.61
C HIS A 70 -26.35 33.03 -22.74
N LEU A 71 -26.44 31.72 -22.50
CA LEU A 71 -26.07 30.72 -23.49
C LEU A 71 -27.28 30.21 -24.26
N ASP A 72 -27.30 30.46 -25.56
CA ASP A 72 -28.32 29.95 -26.47
C ASP A 72 -27.80 28.73 -27.27
N GLY A 73 -28.48 27.60 -27.12
CA GLY A 73 -28.23 26.38 -27.87
C GLY A 73 -27.09 25.50 -27.34
N PHE A 74 -27.04 24.27 -27.84
CA PHE A 74 -26.13 23.23 -27.35
C PHE A 74 -24.65 23.53 -27.64
N LEU A 75 -24.34 24.10 -28.81
CA LEU A 75 -22.96 24.35 -29.20
C LEU A 75 -22.27 25.33 -28.24
N LEU A 76 -22.98 26.41 -27.89
CA LEU A 76 -22.46 27.44 -26.98
C LEU A 76 -22.29 26.89 -25.56
N LEU A 77 -23.22 26.03 -25.10
CA LEU A 77 -23.10 25.27 -23.86
C LEU A 77 -21.84 24.40 -23.85
N ALA A 78 -21.59 23.64 -24.92
CA ALA A 78 -20.43 22.75 -25.02
C ALA A 78 -19.11 23.53 -24.97
N VAL A 79 -19.03 24.64 -25.71
CA VAL A 79 -17.85 25.53 -25.71
C VAL A 79 -17.63 26.16 -24.34
N ALA A 80 -18.70 26.58 -23.65
CA ALA A 80 -18.62 27.18 -22.33
C ALA A 80 -18.23 26.16 -21.23
N LEU A 81 -18.63 24.90 -21.37
CA LEU A 81 -18.31 23.82 -20.42
C LEU A 81 -16.88 23.30 -20.58
N ALA A 82 -16.37 23.26 -21.82
CA ALA A 82 -15.04 22.77 -22.16
C ALA A 82 -13.89 23.31 -21.28
N PRO A 83 -13.75 24.62 -21.01
CA PRO A 83 -12.65 25.13 -20.18
C PRO A 83 -12.69 24.60 -18.75
N PHE A 84 -13.87 24.44 -18.14
CA PHE A 84 -13.99 23.93 -16.77
C PHE A 84 -13.55 22.46 -16.71
N ILE A 85 -14.00 21.63 -17.65
CA ILE A 85 -13.57 20.23 -17.74
C ILE A 85 -12.06 20.15 -17.99
N ALA A 86 -11.53 20.96 -18.92
CA ALA A 86 -10.11 20.99 -19.24
C ALA A 86 -9.26 21.38 -18.01
N ILE A 87 -9.67 22.36 -17.22
CA ILE A 87 -8.99 22.75 -15.98
C ILE A 87 -8.98 21.57 -14.98
N GLY A 88 -10.13 20.93 -14.77
CA GLY A 88 -10.22 19.76 -13.89
C GLY A 88 -9.29 18.62 -14.31
N SER A 89 -9.29 18.28 -15.60
CA SER A 89 -8.42 17.25 -16.18
C SER A 89 -6.93 17.63 -16.11
N TYR A 90 -6.59 18.90 -16.37
CA TYR A 90 -5.22 19.39 -16.32
C TYR A 90 -4.65 19.32 -14.90
N VAL A 91 -5.38 19.83 -13.91
CA VAL A 91 -5.00 19.72 -12.49
C VAL A 91 -4.91 18.25 -12.05
N GLY A 92 -5.77 17.40 -12.60
CA GLY A 92 -5.79 15.96 -12.39
C GLY A 92 -4.56 15.21 -12.93
N THR A 93 -3.82 15.80 -13.87
CA THR A 93 -2.68 15.15 -14.55
C THR A 93 -1.44 15.07 -13.66
N PHE A 94 -1.31 15.98 -12.68
CA PHE A 94 -0.15 16.00 -11.79
C PHE A 94 -0.39 15.15 -10.55
N PRO A 95 0.49 14.19 -10.21
CA PRO A 95 0.36 13.35 -9.01
C PRO A 95 0.06 14.09 -7.70
N PRO A 96 0.68 15.25 -7.39
CA PRO A 96 0.41 15.94 -6.13
C PRO A 96 -0.97 16.62 -6.06
N THR A 97 -1.60 16.92 -7.20
CA THR A 97 -2.91 17.61 -7.28
C THR A 97 -4.00 16.76 -7.90
N ALA A 98 -3.72 15.49 -8.19
CA ALA A 98 -4.61 14.58 -8.90
C ALA A 98 -6.00 14.50 -8.25
N ALA A 99 -6.06 14.38 -6.92
CA ALA A 99 -7.34 14.31 -6.20
C ALA A 99 -8.10 15.64 -6.16
N ILE A 100 -7.42 16.78 -6.27
CA ILE A 100 -8.07 18.10 -6.41
C ILE A 100 -8.78 18.17 -7.76
N GLY A 101 -8.08 17.82 -8.86
CA GLY A 101 -8.65 17.85 -10.20
C GLY A 101 -9.82 16.86 -10.36
N LEU A 102 -9.67 15.66 -9.77
CA LEU A 102 -10.73 14.65 -9.79
C LEU A 102 -11.95 15.08 -8.95
N GLY A 103 -11.74 15.62 -7.74
CA GLY A 103 -12.82 16.20 -6.94
C GLY A 103 -13.51 17.36 -7.67
N PHE A 104 -12.74 18.24 -8.29
CA PHE A 104 -13.28 19.35 -9.06
C PHE A 104 -14.18 18.85 -10.21
N GLY A 105 -13.67 17.97 -11.08
CA GLY A 105 -14.41 17.51 -12.26
C GLY A 105 -15.72 16.79 -11.90
N ILE A 106 -15.67 15.87 -10.93
CA ILE A 106 -16.85 15.11 -10.50
C ILE A 106 -17.91 16.03 -9.91
N TYR A 107 -17.53 16.87 -8.94
CA TYR A 107 -18.51 17.69 -8.22
C TYR A 107 -18.98 18.89 -9.03
N PHE A 108 -18.19 19.39 -9.99
CA PHE A 108 -18.63 20.43 -10.92
C PHE A 108 -19.78 19.91 -11.79
N CYS A 109 -19.63 18.71 -12.37
CA CYS A 109 -20.70 18.09 -13.15
C CYS A 109 -21.92 17.74 -12.28
N PHE A 110 -21.69 17.27 -11.05
CA PHE A 110 -22.77 16.91 -10.12
C PHE A 110 -23.60 18.12 -9.68
N LEU A 111 -22.95 19.19 -9.22
CA LEU A 111 -23.59 20.44 -8.79
C LEU A 111 -24.13 21.24 -9.98
N GLY A 112 -23.49 21.13 -11.15
CA GLY A 112 -23.94 21.76 -12.38
C GLY A 112 -25.38 21.41 -12.74
N ASN A 113 -25.81 20.17 -12.45
CA ASN A 113 -27.18 19.68 -12.60
C ASN A 113 -27.89 20.21 -13.87
N LEU A 114 -27.25 20.02 -15.02
CA LEU A 114 -27.74 20.54 -16.30
C LEU A 114 -29.00 19.77 -16.74
N GLY A 115 -30.17 20.32 -16.41
CA GLY A 115 -31.48 19.81 -16.80
C GLY A 115 -32.13 20.63 -17.92
N ASN A 116 -33.13 20.04 -18.57
CA ASN A 116 -33.98 20.71 -19.57
C ASN A 116 -35.47 20.40 -19.28
N PRO A 117 -36.30 21.38 -18.89
CA PRO A 117 -35.99 22.81 -18.73
C PRO A 117 -35.12 23.09 -17.52
N MET A 118 -34.27 24.12 -17.62
CA MET A 118 -33.38 24.49 -16.53
C MET A 118 -34.11 25.37 -15.51
N VAL A 119 -34.02 25.01 -14.23
CA VAL A 119 -34.63 25.76 -13.13
C VAL A 119 -33.53 26.44 -12.32
N PHE A 120 -33.48 27.77 -12.37
CA PHE A 120 -32.51 28.55 -11.59
C PHE A 120 -33.02 28.77 -10.17
N ASN A 121 -32.43 28.07 -9.20
CA ASN A 121 -32.71 28.28 -7.78
C ASN A 121 -31.39 28.50 -7.01
N PRO A 122 -30.97 29.78 -6.82
CA PRO A 122 -29.74 30.10 -6.09
C PRO A 122 -29.71 29.54 -4.67
N ALA A 123 -30.83 29.60 -3.94
CA ALA A 123 -30.92 29.08 -2.58
C ALA A 123 -30.72 27.56 -2.56
N GLY A 124 -31.39 26.83 -3.47
CA GLY A 124 -31.23 25.38 -3.59
C GLY A 124 -29.82 24.96 -4.03
N TYR A 125 -29.16 25.74 -4.88
CA TYR A 125 -27.78 25.50 -5.29
C TYR A 125 -26.78 25.66 -4.13
N LEU A 126 -26.93 26.72 -3.34
CA LEU A 126 -26.09 26.95 -2.18
C LEU A 126 -26.30 25.85 -1.13
N ASP A 127 -27.56 25.47 -0.88
CA ASP A 127 -27.94 24.40 0.03
C ASP A 127 -27.33 23.05 -0.39
N ALA A 128 -27.45 22.70 -1.68
CA ALA A 128 -26.86 21.49 -2.24
C ALA A 128 -25.33 21.47 -2.12
N GLY A 129 -24.65 22.59 -2.36
CA GLY A 129 -23.20 22.69 -2.23
C GLY A 129 -22.71 22.52 -0.80
N ILE A 130 -23.37 23.15 0.18
CA ILE A 130 -23.07 22.96 1.60
C ILE A 130 -23.30 21.50 1.99
N ALA A 131 -24.40 20.89 1.55
CA ALA A 131 -24.69 19.48 1.80
C ALA A 131 -23.62 18.55 1.21
N THR A 132 -23.19 18.80 -0.04
CA THR A 132 -22.12 18.05 -0.70
C THR A 132 -20.80 18.17 0.07
N LEU A 133 -20.39 19.38 0.49
CA LEU A 133 -19.18 19.59 1.28
C LEU A 133 -19.24 18.87 2.63
N MET A 134 -20.38 18.94 3.32
CA MET A 134 -20.60 18.22 4.57
C MET A 134 -20.55 16.70 4.37
N GLY A 135 -21.16 16.18 3.30
CA GLY A 135 -21.12 14.76 2.96
C GLY A 135 -19.70 14.24 2.74
N ILE A 136 -18.88 14.99 1.99
CA ILE A 136 -17.46 14.66 1.79
C ILE A 136 -16.71 14.75 3.11
N ALA A 137 -16.97 15.76 3.95
CA ALA A 137 -16.33 15.91 5.26
C ALA A 137 -16.66 14.73 6.20
N ILE A 138 -17.92 14.31 6.26
CA ILE A 138 -18.37 13.15 7.05
C ILE A 138 -17.72 11.86 6.54
N ALA A 139 -17.73 11.64 5.22
CA ALA A 139 -17.05 10.51 4.59
C ALA A 139 -15.56 10.49 4.94
N SER A 140 -14.91 11.65 4.88
CA SER A 140 -13.50 11.82 5.22
C SER A 140 -13.22 11.55 6.68
N LEU A 141 -14.09 12.03 7.58
CA LEU A 141 -13.98 11.78 9.02
C LEU A 141 -14.19 10.30 9.35
N ALA A 142 -15.15 9.63 8.72
CA ALA A 142 -15.37 8.20 8.90
C ALA A 142 -14.17 7.37 8.43
N PHE A 143 -13.54 7.75 7.31
CA PHE A 143 -12.29 7.13 6.89
C PHE A 143 -11.12 7.47 7.81
N ALA A 144 -11.00 8.70 8.30
CA ALA A 144 -9.93 9.10 9.22
C ALA A 144 -10.02 8.42 10.59
N THR A 145 -11.24 8.25 11.12
CA THR A 145 -11.51 7.65 12.44
C THR A 145 -11.44 6.12 12.42
N ILE A 146 -11.85 5.48 11.32
CA ILE A 146 -11.84 4.01 11.19
C ILE A 146 -10.52 3.49 10.58
N VAL A 147 -9.68 4.36 9.98
CA VAL A 147 -8.28 4.03 9.77
C VAL A 147 -7.64 3.94 11.16
N PRO A 148 -7.22 2.74 11.62
CA PRO A 148 -6.42 2.71 12.82
C PRO A 148 -5.16 3.50 12.52
N GLN A 149 -4.78 4.39 13.42
CA GLN A 149 -3.43 4.97 13.49
C GLN A 149 -2.31 3.91 13.64
N GLY A 150 -2.66 2.62 13.54
CA GLY A 150 -1.79 1.46 13.52
C GLY A 150 -1.02 1.27 12.21
N GLY A 151 -0.62 2.34 11.51
CA GLY A 151 0.39 2.22 10.46
C GLY A 151 1.61 1.48 11.01
N HIS A 152 2.23 1.99 12.07
CA HIS A 152 3.39 1.36 12.68
C HIS A 152 3.13 -0.08 13.18
N TRP A 153 2.09 -0.28 14.01
CA TRP A 153 1.76 -1.60 14.54
C TRP A 153 1.46 -2.64 13.45
N LEU A 154 0.70 -2.26 12.42
CA LEU A 154 0.41 -3.17 11.30
C LEU A 154 1.67 -3.47 10.49
N ALA A 155 2.58 -2.51 10.32
CA ALA A 155 3.87 -2.78 9.68
C ALA A 155 4.68 -3.79 10.48
N GLU A 156 4.77 -3.57 11.79
CA GLU A 156 5.52 -4.46 12.68
C GLU A 156 4.92 -5.86 12.65
N GLN A 157 3.59 -5.98 12.61
CA GLN A 157 2.88 -7.24 12.49
C GLN A 157 3.16 -7.93 11.14
N TYR A 158 3.10 -7.19 10.03
CA TYR A 158 3.42 -7.70 8.68
C TYR A 158 4.90 -8.11 8.58
N LEU A 159 5.81 -7.31 9.12
CA LEU A 159 7.25 -7.63 9.16
C LEU A 159 7.50 -8.87 10.01
N LYS A 160 6.83 -9.00 11.15
CA LYS A 160 6.87 -10.19 11.98
C LYS A 160 6.35 -11.41 11.23
N GLN A 161 5.27 -11.28 10.46
CA GLN A 161 4.74 -12.36 9.62
C GLN A 161 5.72 -12.76 8.52
N LEU A 162 6.33 -11.80 7.80
CA LEU A 162 7.36 -12.08 6.79
C LEU A 162 8.54 -12.84 7.38
N ARG A 163 9.05 -12.39 8.54
CA ARG A 163 10.15 -13.06 9.24
C ARG A 163 9.76 -14.45 9.73
N GLN A 164 8.52 -14.62 10.22
CA GLN A 164 8.01 -15.93 10.63
C GLN A 164 7.86 -16.89 9.45
N LEU A 165 7.49 -16.39 8.27
CA LEU A 165 7.42 -17.18 7.04
C LEU A 165 8.80 -17.77 6.70
N VAL A 166 9.86 -16.96 6.75
CA VAL A 166 11.23 -17.45 6.54
C VAL A 166 11.66 -18.40 7.67
N ALA A 167 11.42 -18.02 8.92
CA ALA A 167 11.91 -18.76 10.08
C ALA A 167 11.23 -20.12 10.28
N ALA A 168 9.92 -20.21 10.06
CA ALA A 168 9.14 -21.40 10.34
C ALA A 168 8.80 -22.19 9.08
N ASP A 169 8.28 -21.53 8.05
CA ASP A 169 7.70 -22.17 6.89
C ASP A 169 8.81 -22.65 5.93
N ILE A 170 9.68 -21.75 5.48
CA ILE A 170 10.75 -22.09 4.53
C ILE A 170 11.71 -23.14 5.08
N CYS A 171 12.00 -23.09 6.38
CA CYS A 171 12.96 -23.99 7.00
C CYS A 171 12.40 -25.39 7.29
N ARG A 172 11.08 -25.56 7.41
CA ARG A 172 10.48 -26.80 7.94
C ARG A 172 9.33 -27.40 7.11
N SER A 173 8.65 -26.61 6.29
CA SER A 173 7.48 -27.05 5.53
C SER A 173 7.84 -27.91 4.32
N PRO A 174 6.92 -28.75 3.82
CA PRO A 174 7.16 -29.59 2.63
C PRO A 174 7.50 -28.73 1.41
N LEU A 175 8.39 -29.23 0.53
CA LEU A 175 8.86 -28.47 -0.64
C LEU A 175 7.78 -28.25 -1.71
N ALA A 176 6.76 -29.11 -1.78
CA ALA A 176 5.72 -29.04 -2.80
C ALA A 176 4.93 -27.73 -2.68
N GLY A 177 5.01 -26.87 -3.71
CA GLY A 177 4.31 -25.58 -3.76
C GLY A 177 4.90 -24.47 -2.87
N LEU A 178 5.93 -24.77 -2.07
CA LEU A 178 6.51 -23.84 -1.09
C LEU A 178 7.05 -22.56 -1.75
N ARG A 179 7.74 -22.70 -2.89
CA ARG A 179 8.29 -21.57 -3.63
C ARG A 179 7.21 -20.60 -4.10
N LEU A 180 6.15 -21.12 -4.71
CA LEU A 180 5.04 -20.31 -5.20
C LEU A 180 4.30 -19.60 -4.06
N HIS A 181 4.04 -20.33 -2.96
CA HIS A 181 3.42 -19.77 -1.76
C HIS A 181 4.26 -18.60 -1.21
N PHE A 182 5.57 -18.83 -1.06
CA PHE A 182 6.51 -17.83 -0.58
C PHE A 182 6.59 -16.59 -1.48
N GLU A 183 6.74 -16.77 -2.79
CA GLU A 183 6.81 -15.67 -3.76
C GLU A 183 5.52 -14.83 -3.77
N THR A 184 4.36 -15.46 -3.58
CA THR A 184 3.07 -14.77 -3.47
C THR A 184 3.02 -13.89 -2.21
N HIS A 185 3.40 -14.45 -1.06
CA HIS A 185 3.43 -13.71 0.21
C HIS A 185 4.41 -12.53 0.18
N ILE A 186 5.58 -12.69 -0.45
CA ILE A 186 6.53 -11.58 -0.63
C ILE A 186 5.95 -10.50 -1.54
N ARG A 187 5.30 -10.87 -2.64
CA ARG A 187 4.69 -9.89 -3.55
C ARG A 187 3.66 -9.02 -2.83
N ASP A 188 2.79 -9.64 -2.04
CA ASP A 188 1.80 -8.93 -1.24
C ASP A 188 2.47 -8.01 -0.22
N PHE A 189 3.56 -8.46 0.41
CA PHE A 189 4.34 -7.65 1.35
C PHE A 189 5.03 -6.46 0.66
N ILE A 190 5.62 -6.64 -0.52
CA ILE A 190 6.23 -5.56 -1.31
C ILE A 190 5.18 -4.53 -1.72
N GLN A 191 3.99 -4.98 -2.15
CA GLN A 191 2.88 -4.08 -2.49
C GLN A 191 2.42 -3.27 -1.27
N PHE A 192 2.32 -3.92 -0.10
CA PHE A 192 2.05 -3.23 1.16
C PHE A 192 3.15 -2.22 1.52
N ALA A 193 4.42 -2.61 1.42
CA ALA A 193 5.56 -1.74 1.70
C ALA A 193 5.60 -0.54 0.75
N GLY A 194 5.26 -0.72 -0.53
CA GLY A 194 5.18 0.35 -1.53
C GLY A 194 4.08 1.38 -1.26
N SER A 195 3.03 1.02 -0.51
CA SER A 195 1.96 1.95 -0.12
C SER A 195 2.34 2.88 1.04
N ARG A 196 3.52 2.67 1.65
CA ARG A 196 4.02 3.46 2.79
C ARG A 196 4.66 4.77 2.36
N PRO A 197 4.67 5.78 3.26
CA PRO A 197 5.53 6.94 3.06
C PRO A 197 7.02 6.53 3.05
N PRO A 198 7.86 7.28 2.31
CA PRO A 198 9.28 6.95 2.11
C PRO A 198 10.12 7.01 3.39
N ALA A 199 9.75 7.85 4.36
CA ALA A 199 10.50 8.05 5.62
C ALA A 199 9.59 7.92 6.86
N GLY A 200 10.17 7.43 7.97
CA GLY A 200 9.47 7.19 9.24
C GLY A 200 9.90 5.88 9.91
N ARG A 201 9.39 5.60 11.12
CA ARG A 201 9.51 4.25 11.73
C ARG A 201 8.73 3.26 10.86
N ALA A 202 9.31 2.10 10.55
CA ALA A 202 8.72 1.17 9.58
C ALA A 202 8.31 1.86 8.26
N GLY A 203 9.22 2.70 7.76
CA GLY A 203 9.09 3.38 6.48
C GLY A 203 9.26 2.42 5.30
N GLN A 204 8.96 2.90 4.10
CA GLN A 204 9.07 2.11 2.88
C GLN A 204 10.46 1.45 2.70
N ALA A 205 11.54 2.21 2.92
CA ALA A 205 12.91 1.70 2.73
C ALA A 205 13.25 0.54 3.68
N GLU A 206 12.86 0.65 4.96
CA GLU A 206 13.11 -0.39 5.96
C GLU A 206 12.35 -1.68 5.61
N LEU A 207 11.06 -1.56 5.27
CA LEU A 207 10.23 -2.70 4.90
C LEU A 207 10.73 -3.36 3.61
N LEU A 208 11.08 -2.58 2.59
CA LEU A 208 11.65 -3.12 1.35
C LEU A 208 12.99 -3.82 1.60
N GLY A 209 13.86 -3.25 2.44
CA GLY A 209 15.10 -3.91 2.84
C GLY A 209 14.85 -5.28 3.47
N TRP A 210 13.86 -5.39 4.35
CA TRP A 210 13.46 -6.68 4.93
C TRP A 210 12.83 -7.63 3.91
N ALA A 211 12.10 -7.10 2.92
CA ALA A 211 11.55 -7.90 1.83
C ALA A 211 12.66 -8.51 0.97
N PHE A 212 13.69 -7.73 0.61
CA PHE A 212 14.85 -8.21 -0.15
C PHE A 212 15.65 -9.23 0.66
N ALA A 213 15.94 -8.95 1.93
CA ALA A 213 16.63 -9.89 2.81
C ALA A 213 15.87 -11.22 2.95
N ALA A 214 14.54 -11.15 3.11
CA ALA A 214 13.71 -12.34 3.17
C ALA A 214 13.71 -13.10 1.83
N LEU A 215 13.58 -12.39 0.70
CA LEU A 215 13.56 -12.96 -0.64
C LEU A 215 14.85 -13.70 -0.97
N GLU A 216 16.01 -13.05 -0.78
CA GLU A 216 17.30 -13.63 -1.14
C GLU A 216 17.65 -14.84 -0.27
N ILE A 217 17.52 -14.71 1.06
CA ILE A 217 17.80 -15.82 1.98
C ILE A 217 16.76 -16.92 1.86
N GLY A 218 15.48 -16.56 1.71
CA GLY A 218 14.38 -17.51 1.57
C GLY A 218 14.49 -18.34 0.29
N LEU A 219 14.71 -17.69 -0.86
CA LEU A 219 14.90 -18.41 -2.13
C LEU A 219 16.17 -19.25 -2.14
N GLY A 220 17.27 -18.74 -1.58
CA GLY A 220 18.47 -19.54 -1.40
C GLY A 220 18.18 -20.79 -0.56
N THR A 221 17.40 -20.64 0.51
CA THR A 221 17.11 -21.74 1.44
C THR A 221 16.25 -22.81 0.77
N ILE A 222 15.25 -22.39 -0.02
CA ILE A 222 14.44 -23.29 -0.84
C ILE A 222 15.32 -24.01 -1.87
N ALA A 223 16.16 -23.27 -2.61
CA ALA A 223 17.08 -23.86 -3.59
C ALA A 223 18.01 -24.91 -2.97
N LEU A 224 18.56 -24.63 -1.78
CA LEU A 224 19.40 -25.58 -1.06
C LEU A 224 18.66 -26.88 -0.68
N ARG A 225 17.40 -26.74 -0.23
CA ARG A 225 16.53 -27.88 0.08
C ARG A 225 16.16 -28.67 -1.16
N GLU A 226 15.90 -28.00 -2.28
CA GLU A 226 15.62 -28.66 -3.56
C GLU A 226 16.83 -29.44 -4.09
N ILE A 227 18.04 -28.88 -4.00
CA ILE A 227 19.29 -29.58 -4.37
C ILE A 227 19.43 -30.86 -3.54
N THR A 228 19.15 -30.77 -2.24
CA THR A 228 19.21 -31.92 -1.33
C THR A 228 18.17 -32.98 -1.66
N ALA A 229 16.96 -32.57 -2.04
CA ALA A 229 15.89 -33.50 -2.40
C ALA A 229 16.14 -34.23 -3.73
N ARG A 230 16.86 -33.59 -4.67
CA ARG A 230 17.14 -34.14 -6.00
C ARG A 230 18.48 -34.89 -6.10
N SER A 231 19.39 -34.71 -5.14
CA SER A 231 20.78 -35.18 -5.25
C SER A 231 21.18 -36.09 -4.10
N VAL A 232 22.11 -37.02 -4.38
CA VAL A 232 22.74 -37.83 -3.33
C VAL A 232 23.95 -37.07 -2.78
N LEU A 233 23.80 -36.53 -1.57
CA LEU A 233 24.89 -35.90 -0.81
C LEU A 233 25.37 -36.83 0.31
N PRO A 234 26.61 -36.66 0.81
CA PRO A 234 27.11 -37.47 1.92
C PRO A 234 26.20 -37.40 3.15
N VAL A 235 26.12 -38.48 3.95
CA VAL A 235 25.23 -38.56 5.12
C VAL A 235 25.43 -37.43 6.15
N THR A 236 26.63 -36.84 6.21
CA THR A 236 26.91 -35.70 7.09
C THR A 236 26.28 -34.38 6.61
N TRP A 237 25.77 -34.32 5.38
CA TRP A 237 25.09 -33.15 4.81
C TRP A 237 23.79 -32.82 5.53
N GLU A 238 22.96 -33.82 5.83
CA GLU A 238 21.65 -33.60 6.47
C GLU A 238 21.79 -32.84 7.80
N ARG A 239 22.80 -33.21 8.59
CA ARG A 239 23.11 -32.51 9.85
C ARG A 239 23.55 -31.07 9.60
N ARG A 240 24.44 -30.82 8.63
CA ARG A 240 24.91 -29.47 8.29
C ARG A 240 23.80 -28.58 7.76
N GLN A 241 22.93 -29.14 6.92
CA GLN A 241 21.75 -28.44 6.42
C GLN A 241 20.81 -28.11 7.58
N SER A 242 20.53 -29.07 8.47
CA SER A 242 19.69 -28.84 9.65
C SER A 242 20.25 -27.74 10.57
N ASP A 243 21.56 -27.76 10.84
CA ASP A 243 22.24 -26.74 11.64
C ASP A 243 22.12 -25.35 10.99
N LEU A 244 22.31 -25.26 9.66
CA LEU A 244 22.17 -24.01 8.90
C LEU A 244 20.72 -23.50 8.93
N LEU A 245 19.74 -24.36 8.66
CA LEU A 245 18.32 -24.01 8.71
C LEU A 245 17.90 -23.55 10.11
N ALA A 246 18.43 -24.17 11.16
CA ALA A 246 18.18 -23.77 12.54
C ALA A 246 18.77 -22.39 12.86
N ALA A 247 20.00 -22.11 12.39
CA ALA A 247 20.65 -20.82 12.59
C ALA A 247 19.94 -19.69 11.84
N LEU A 248 19.54 -19.91 10.58
CA LEU A 248 18.75 -18.96 9.79
C LEU A 248 17.37 -18.74 10.41
N SER A 249 16.71 -19.81 10.87
CA SER A 249 15.43 -19.72 11.59
C SER A 249 15.53 -18.86 12.84
N ALA A 250 16.59 -19.03 13.63
CA ALA A 250 16.85 -18.22 14.82
C ALA A 250 17.08 -16.73 14.48
N LEU A 251 17.86 -16.45 13.43
CA LEU A 251 18.11 -15.10 12.93
C LEU A 251 16.83 -14.37 12.55
N PHE A 252 15.97 -14.97 11.73
CA PHE A 252 14.73 -14.32 11.31
C PHE A 252 13.71 -14.21 12.45
N ARG A 253 13.66 -15.18 13.38
CA ARG A 253 12.74 -15.12 14.53
C ARG A 253 13.09 -13.99 15.50
N ALA A 254 14.37 -13.84 15.83
CA ALA A 254 14.89 -12.82 16.74
C ALA A 254 16.21 -12.24 16.18
N PRO A 255 16.14 -11.22 15.31
CA PRO A 255 17.33 -10.57 14.77
C PRO A 255 18.13 -9.92 15.90
N SER A 256 19.38 -10.36 16.08
CA SER A 256 20.32 -9.81 17.06
C SER A 256 21.76 -10.02 16.56
N PRO A 257 22.75 -9.27 17.08
CA PRO A 257 24.15 -9.50 16.73
C PRO A 257 24.60 -10.95 16.98
N ALA A 258 24.08 -11.57 18.03
CA ALA A 258 24.39 -12.96 18.40
C ALA A 258 23.82 -13.96 17.39
N THR A 259 22.54 -13.81 17.01
CA THR A 259 21.91 -14.72 16.04
C THR A 259 22.45 -14.51 14.63
N PHE A 260 22.84 -13.28 14.28
CA PHE A 260 23.52 -12.97 13.02
C PHE A 260 24.90 -13.63 12.96
N GLY A 261 25.74 -13.44 13.99
CA GLY A 261 27.06 -14.06 14.07
C GLY A 261 27.01 -15.58 14.04
N ALA A 262 26.03 -16.19 14.72
CA ALA A 262 25.82 -17.64 14.68
C ALA A 262 25.44 -18.14 13.27
N ALA A 263 24.54 -17.44 12.57
CA ALA A 263 24.13 -17.79 11.21
C ALA A 263 25.30 -17.69 10.22
N VAL A 264 26.08 -16.61 10.27
CA VAL A 264 27.27 -16.43 9.44
C VAL A 264 28.30 -17.53 9.72
N LEU A 265 28.56 -17.83 10.99
CA LEU A 265 29.53 -18.86 11.37
C LEU A 265 29.14 -20.26 10.84
N VAL A 266 27.87 -20.65 10.98
CA VAL A 266 27.38 -21.94 10.46
C VAL A 266 27.41 -21.96 8.94
N LEU A 267 27.09 -20.85 8.28
CA LEU A 267 27.15 -20.71 6.82
C LEU A 267 28.59 -20.92 6.31
N GLU A 268 29.58 -20.24 6.91
CA GLU A 268 30.99 -20.36 6.55
C GLU A 268 31.53 -21.78 6.75
N GLN A 269 31.16 -22.43 7.86
CA GLN A 269 31.52 -23.82 8.10
C GLN A 269 30.92 -24.76 7.04
N THR A 270 29.70 -24.49 6.58
CA THR A 270 29.01 -25.29 5.56
C THR A 270 29.63 -25.07 4.18
N ILE A 271 30.02 -23.83 3.84
CA ILE A 271 30.79 -23.51 2.63
C ILE A 271 32.14 -24.22 2.63
N ALA A 272 32.88 -24.14 3.74
CA ALA A 272 34.19 -24.81 3.87
C ALA A 272 34.07 -26.33 3.76
N TRP A 273 32.97 -26.91 4.27
CA TRP A 273 32.70 -28.34 4.16
C TRP A 273 32.35 -28.76 2.72
N THR A 274 31.44 -28.03 2.05
CA THR A 274 31.06 -28.32 0.65
C THR A 274 32.25 -28.18 -0.30
N GLY A 275 33.18 -27.26 -0.02
CA GLY A 275 34.43 -27.10 -0.78
C GLY A 275 35.39 -28.31 -0.73
N ARG A 276 35.23 -29.23 0.24
CA ARG A 276 36.04 -30.46 0.34
C ARG A 276 35.47 -31.62 -0.45
N ILE A 277 34.26 -31.47 -1.00
CA ILE A 277 33.54 -32.54 -1.70
C ILE A 277 33.52 -32.24 -3.19
N ALA A 278 34.15 -33.12 -3.95
CA ALA A 278 34.12 -33.06 -5.40
C ALA A 278 32.85 -33.75 -5.92
N SER A 279 31.73 -33.02 -5.96
CA SER A 279 30.51 -33.45 -6.64
C SER A 279 29.77 -32.26 -7.26
N PRO A 280 29.04 -32.46 -8.38
CA PRO A 280 28.27 -31.39 -9.01
C PRO A 280 27.21 -30.81 -8.06
N ALA A 281 26.53 -31.67 -7.29
CA ALA A 281 25.56 -31.26 -6.27
C ALA A 281 26.19 -30.43 -5.14
N ALA A 282 27.40 -30.79 -4.68
CA ALA A 282 28.11 -30.00 -3.68
C ALA A 282 28.58 -28.65 -4.23
N ALA A 283 28.96 -28.59 -5.52
CA ALA A 283 29.31 -27.34 -6.18
C ALA A 283 28.09 -26.41 -6.33
N GLU A 284 26.93 -26.94 -6.71
CA GLU A 284 25.68 -26.19 -6.81
C GLU A 284 25.21 -25.70 -5.42
N ALA A 285 25.26 -26.55 -4.41
CA ALA A 285 24.97 -26.17 -3.02
C ALA A 285 25.91 -25.05 -2.55
N ARG A 286 27.22 -25.18 -2.83
CA ARG A 286 28.21 -24.16 -2.49
C ARG A 286 27.96 -22.81 -3.18
N ALA A 287 27.54 -22.81 -4.45
CA ALA A 287 27.18 -21.59 -5.16
C ALA A 287 26.00 -20.87 -4.47
N THR A 288 24.95 -21.63 -4.12
CA THR A 288 23.80 -21.12 -3.35
C THR A 288 24.22 -20.56 -1.99
N LEU A 289 25.10 -21.24 -1.27
CA LEU A 289 25.62 -20.77 0.02
C LEU A 289 26.46 -19.49 -0.11
N HIS A 290 27.26 -19.35 -1.17
CA HIS A 290 27.98 -18.10 -1.44
C HIS A 290 27.04 -16.94 -1.79
N ALA A 291 25.97 -17.19 -2.53
CA ALA A 291 24.94 -16.17 -2.80
C ALA A 291 24.28 -15.70 -1.49
N MET A 292 23.87 -16.63 -0.62
CA MET A 292 23.35 -16.29 0.71
C MET A 292 24.35 -15.49 1.55
N ARG A 293 25.64 -15.84 1.47
CA ARG A 293 26.71 -15.14 2.19
C ARG A 293 26.81 -13.69 1.73
N LEU A 294 26.77 -13.45 0.42
CA LEU A 294 26.80 -12.11 -0.15
C LEU A 294 25.61 -11.29 0.37
N SER A 295 24.40 -11.87 0.33
CA SER A 295 23.19 -11.25 0.86
C SER A 295 23.26 -10.96 2.37
N LEU A 296 23.77 -11.89 3.18
CA LEU A 296 23.90 -11.66 4.63
C LEU A 296 24.87 -10.53 4.98
N LEU A 297 25.89 -10.32 4.13
CA LEU A 297 26.93 -9.32 4.34
C LEU A 297 26.68 -8.02 3.57
N ASP A 298 25.54 -7.88 2.90
CA ASP A 298 25.21 -6.67 2.16
C ASP A 298 24.78 -5.55 3.13
N ASP A 299 25.57 -4.48 3.19
CA ASP A 299 25.31 -3.29 4.01
C ASP A 299 23.99 -2.59 3.65
N ALA A 300 23.46 -2.82 2.45
CA ALA A 300 22.16 -2.30 2.04
C ALA A 300 20.98 -3.01 2.71
N LEU A 301 21.21 -4.21 3.28
CA LEU A 301 20.17 -5.00 3.93
C LEU A 301 20.11 -4.74 5.43
N PRO A 302 18.90 -4.77 6.04
CA PRO A 302 18.72 -4.45 7.45
C PRO A 302 19.40 -5.46 8.39
N LEU A 303 19.82 -6.61 7.88
CA LEU A 303 20.51 -7.66 8.64
C LEU A 303 21.90 -7.22 9.13
N VAL A 304 22.61 -6.37 8.38
CA VAL A 304 23.91 -5.81 8.82
C VAL A 304 23.70 -4.71 9.86
N GLY A 305 22.64 -3.91 9.73
CA GLY A 305 22.24 -2.95 10.76
C GLY A 305 21.89 -3.58 12.11
N VAL A 306 21.50 -4.86 12.14
CA VAL A 306 21.30 -5.66 13.36
C VAL A 306 22.63 -6.07 14.01
N ALA A 307 23.73 -6.12 13.26
CA ALA A 307 25.07 -6.40 13.77
C ALA A 307 25.75 -5.15 14.38
N GLY A 308 25.37 -3.95 13.93
CA GLY A 308 25.79 -2.68 14.53
C GLY A 308 24.99 -2.36 15.79
N GLY A 309 25.64 -2.36 16.95
CA GLY A 309 25.08 -1.73 18.16
C GLY A 309 24.79 -0.23 17.94
N PRO A 310 24.12 0.45 18.89
CA PRO A 310 23.57 1.81 18.72
C PRO A 310 24.55 2.95 18.39
N ASP A 311 25.82 2.68 18.11
CA ASP A 311 26.87 3.67 17.85
C ASP A 311 27.27 3.79 16.36
N ALA A 312 26.50 3.22 15.42
CA ALA A 312 26.74 3.37 13.99
C ALA A 312 25.55 4.03 13.26
N ARG A 313 25.22 5.26 13.66
CA ARG A 313 24.50 6.26 12.85
C ARG A 313 24.98 7.66 13.17
#